data_AF-A0A2E7VIV0-F1
#
_entry.id   AF-A0A2E7VIV0-F1
#
_cell.length_a   1.000
_cell.length_b   1.000
_cell.length_c   1.000
_cell.angle_alpha   90.00
_cell.angle_beta   90.00
_cell.angle_gamma   90.00
#
_symmetry.space_group_name_H-M   'P 1'
#
loop_
_entity.id
_entity.type
_entity.pdbx_description
1 polymer ?
#
loop_
_entity_poly.entity_id
_entity_poly.type
_entity_poly.pdbx_seq_one_letter_code
_entity_poly.pdbx_strand_id
1 'polypeptide(L)'
;MNKTFLLSFASLLGIASTLPSKVLPEDQQSRHFQAINQHLDFGGVLYGYVDVDGDVDKLIDLAGGFIETMRITNPRDFPFEIDLKRILQATGLDKIKGIGASSYKDGDRFRNKILILAPGERHGLLKIVGDQPHAFKSWSLAPTGADLVVEQDLNGQAVYEVVLDIAGIVMGHEGRGMIEAQVRQPVPDLGFTLEKVIKDLDLTISVVVDVHENRLLRVPDVPEPGVKVPLTDAIVVIDKLGWLVDHLVPLAQEEEELRVFRNLQWEGIELNEAAPGDFKIYKPSMMKHLRSGSLVLTTRREFAERCFSEKQSLAEDLKFQAAMEGLPRKGNAFAYMAPTIHKTIEGIIKQIPKEEMGGVEVSVAMSLVSFFIPGKDGPETSVTVNLPEGFLTTGNSGSSLKAGFATTIFAGPMLTQYAVVMPMMLYAQYQQQEVFIDEAAFVDDIEAIEVPVQEFIPEGEAKNNELKKKAREIERIRRRLEQQERKVPTVPEGD
;
A
#
# COMPACT_ATOMS: atom_id res chain seq x y z
N MET A 1 15.19 -53.66 42.62
CA MET A 1 14.74 -53.53 41.21
C MET A 1 13.30 -53.03 41.23
N ASN A 2 13.09 -51.81 40.73
CA ASN A 2 11.98 -50.92 41.08
C ASN A 2 10.66 -51.20 40.33
N LYS A 3 9.56 -51.15 41.09
CA LYS A 3 8.14 -51.19 40.66
C LYS A 3 7.52 -49.78 40.73
N THR A 4 8.06 -48.80 40.01
CA THR A 4 7.65 -47.38 40.20
C THR A 4 7.54 -46.57 38.91
N PHE A 5 6.96 -47.13 37.84
CA PHE A 5 6.85 -46.38 36.56
C PHE A 5 5.52 -46.51 35.81
N LEU A 6 4.40 -46.76 36.49
CA LEU A 6 3.09 -46.97 35.83
C LEU A 6 1.92 -46.16 36.42
N LEU A 7 2.19 -45.04 37.10
CA LEU A 7 1.14 -44.27 37.79
C LEU A 7 1.36 -42.75 37.71
N SER A 8 1.47 -42.20 36.49
CA SER A 8 1.57 -40.75 36.31
C SER A 8 0.96 -40.18 35.02
N PHE A 9 0.07 -40.90 34.32
CA PHE A 9 -0.58 -40.37 33.09
C PHE A 9 -2.10 -40.17 33.19
N ALA A 10 -2.72 -40.50 34.34
CA ALA A 10 -4.17 -40.43 34.52
C ALA A 10 -4.65 -39.27 35.42
N SER A 11 -3.76 -38.44 35.96
CA SER A 11 -4.09 -37.37 36.92
C SER A 11 -3.89 -35.94 36.39
N LEU A 12 -3.68 -35.77 35.09
CA LEU A 12 -3.67 -34.46 34.40
C LEU A 12 -4.87 -34.26 33.46
N LEU A 13 -5.92 -35.07 33.61
CA LEU A 13 -7.28 -34.71 33.22
C LEU A 13 -7.96 -34.06 34.44
N GLY A 14 -7.33 -33.00 34.95
CA GLY A 14 -8.06 -32.04 35.76
C GLY A 14 -9.20 -31.54 34.89
N ILE A 15 -10.44 -31.77 35.33
CA ILE A 15 -11.63 -31.13 34.81
C ILE A 15 -11.32 -29.63 34.85
N ALA A 16 -10.88 -29.07 33.74
CA ALA A 16 -10.86 -27.64 33.53
C ALA A 16 -12.34 -27.28 33.52
N SER A 17 -12.86 -26.92 34.70
CA SER A 17 -14.15 -26.30 34.84
C SER A 17 -14.17 -25.15 33.83
N THR A 18 -14.98 -25.30 32.78
CA THR A 18 -15.35 -24.24 31.86
C THR A 18 -16.14 -23.22 32.67
N LEU A 19 -15.47 -22.48 33.54
CA LEU A 19 -16.06 -21.28 34.10
C LEU A 19 -16.33 -20.38 32.89
N PRO A 20 -17.59 -20.02 32.63
CA PRO A 20 -17.88 -19.08 31.56
C PRO A 20 -17.01 -17.85 31.82
N SER A 21 -16.40 -17.31 30.77
CA SER A 21 -15.65 -16.06 30.85
C SER A 21 -16.55 -15.02 31.52
N LYS A 22 -16.19 -14.62 32.75
CA LYS A 22 -16.95 -13.62 33.49
C LYS A 22 -16.69 -12.27 32.84
N VAL A 23 -17.70 -11.68 32.22
CA VAL A 23 -17.66 -10.26 31.86
C VAL A 23 -17.47 -9.49 33.18
N LEU A 24 -16.44 -8.65 33.23
CA LEU A 24 -16.16 -7.85 34.42
C LEU A 24 -17.36 -6.95 34.73
N PRO A 25 -17.63 -6.63 36.02
CA PRO A 25 -18.53 -5.55 36.38
C PRO A 25 -18.22 -4.26 35.62
N GLU A 26 -19.24 -3.46 35.28
CA GLU A 26 -19.10 -2.27 34.42
C GLU A 26 -18.07 -1.26 34.93
N ASP A 27 -17.96 -1.10 36.25
CA ASP A 27 -16.97 -0.26 36.93
C ASP A 27 -15.52 -0.72 36.77
N GLN A 28 -15.31 -1.96 36.35
CA GLN A 28 -14.00 -2.57 36.10
C GLN A 28 -13.70 -2.77 34.61
N GLN A 29 -14.65 -2.46 33.73
CA GLN A 29 -14.44 -2.53 32.30
C GLN A 29 -13.61 -1.33 31.83
N SER A 30 -12.89 -1.50 30.72
CA SER A 30 -12.37 -0.35 29.98
C SER A 30 -13.52 0.60 29.66
N ARG A 31 -13.28 1.91 29.75
CA ARG A 31 -14.24 2.95 29.34
C ARG A 31 -14.74 2.80 27.90
N HIS A 32 -13.97 2.13 27.04
CA HIS A 32 -14.27 1.92 25.63
C HIS A 32 -14.88 0.53 25.36
N PHE A 33 -14.97 -0.34 26.36
CA PHE A 33 -15.48 -1.70 26.22
C PHE A 33 -16.88 -1.74 25.58
N GLN A 34 -17.83 -0.98 26.11
CA GLN A 34 -19.21 -0.99 25.62
C GLN A 34 -19.30 -0.42 24.20
N ALA A 35 -18.60 0.68 23.93
CA ALA A 35 -18.58 1.34 22.62
C ALA A 35 -18.04 0.43 21.52
N ILE A 36 -17.07 -0.44 21.84
CA ILE A 36 -16.55 -1.43 20.90
C ILE A 36 -17.52 -2.61 20.76
N ASN A 37 -17.97 -3.15 21.88
CA ASN A 37 -18.64 -4.45 21.87
C ASN A 37 -20.09 -4.41 21.41
N GLN A 38 -20.73 -3.24 21.38
CA GLN A 38 -22.03 -3.08 20.72
C GLN A 38 -21.97 -3.41 19.20
N HIS A 39 -20.78 -3.34 18.59
CA HIS A 39 -20.57 -3.64 17.17
C HIS A 39 -20.08 -5.07 16.92
N LEU A 40 -19.51 -5.72 17.93
CA LEU A 40 -18.91 -7.05 17.82
C LEU A 40 -19.87 -8.16 18.23
N ASP A 41 -19.57 -9.39 17.80
CA ASP A 41 -20.37 -10.57 18.11
C ASP A 41 -19.69 -11.43 19.18
N PHE A 42 -20.41 -11.69 20.27
CA PHE A 42 -19.95 -12.53 21.36
C PHE A 42 -20.13 -14.03 21.08
N GLY A 43 -19.25 -14.86 21.65
CA GLY A 43 -19.39 -16.32 21.62
C GLY A 43 -18.97 -16.99 20.31
N GLY A 44 -18.38 -16.24 19.38
CA GLY A 44 -17.80 -16.74 18.14
C GLY A 44 -16.48 -17.50 18.32
N VAL A 45 -15.89 -17.91 17.19
CA VAL A 45 -14.56 -18.56 17.14
C VAL A 45 -13.41 -17.58 17.35
N LEU A 46 -13.68 -16.28 17.18
CA LEU A 46 -12.80 -15.17 17.54
C LEU A 46 -13.63 -14.10 18.21
N TYR A 47 -13.12 -13.58 19.31
CA TYR A 47 -13.54 -12.33 19.90
C TYR A 47 -12.33 -11.75 20.64
N GLY A 48 -12.04 -10.47 20.39
CA GLY A 48 -10.97 -9.77 21.07
C GLY A 48 -11.13 -8.27 20.89
N TYR A 49 -10.79 -7.52 21.92
CA TYR A 49 -10.63 -6.08 21.80
C TYR A 49 -9.39 -5.64 22.58
N VAL A 50 -8.82 -4.53 22.15
CA VAL A 50 -7.70 -3.86 22.82
C VAL A 50 -8.09 -2.39 22.97
N ASP A 51 -8.06 -1.90 24.20
CA ASP A 51 -8.07 -0.47 24.49
C ASP A 51 -6.63 0.03 24.39
N VAL A 52 -6.39 1.02 23.54
CA VAL A 52 -5.06 1.61 23.30
C VAL A 52 -5.01 3.07 23.76
N ASP A 53 -6.05 3.54 24.43
CA ASP A 53 -6.17 4.96 24.80
C ASP A 53 -5.12 5.34 25.84
N GLY A 54 -4.27 6.29 25.48
CA GLY A 54 -3.12 6.74 26.28
C GLY A 54 -1.86 5.87 26.12
N ASP A 55 -1.92 4.73 25.42
CA ASP A 55 -0.71 3.95 25.13
C ASP A 55 0.16 4.63 24.05
N VAL A 56 -0.48 5.28 23.09
CA VAL A 56 0.22 6.04 22.07
C VAL A 56 0.95 7.24 22.68
N ASP A 57 0.37 7.91 23.69
CA ASP A 57 1.05 8.99 24.43
C ASP A 57 2.34 8.48 25.11
N LYS A 58 2.31 7.29 25.71
CA LYS A 58 3.51 6.68 26.32
C LYS A 58 4.61 6.39 25.29
N LEU A 59 4.22 5.92 24.10
CA LEU A 59 5.17 5.68 23.00
C LEU A 59 5.78 6.99 22.49
N ILE A 60 4.98 8.06 22.43
CA ILE A 60 5.49 9.40 22.10
C ILE A 60 6.49 9.87 23.15
N ASP A 61 6.19 9.73 24.44
CA ASP A 61 7.08 10.17 25.52
C ASP A 61 8.44 9.43 25.44
N LEU A 62 8.40 8.12 25.15
CA LEU A 62 9.60 7.31 24.93
C LEU A 62 10.41 7.78 23.71
N ALA A 63 9.73 7.97 22.57
CA ALA A 63 10.37 8.43 21.34
C ALA A 63 10.93 9.85 21.48
N GLY A 64 10.23 10.73 22.20
CA GLY A 64 10.66 12.09 22.50
C GLY A 64 11.95 12.12 23.31
N GLY A 65 12.09 11.24 24.31
CA GLY A 65 13.33 11.08 25.06
C GLY A 65 14.51 10.63 24.18
N PHE A 66 14.26 9.76 23.20
CA PHE A 66 15.29 9.31 22.25
C PHE A 66 15.71 10.43 21.29
N ILE A 67 14.76 11.16 20.70
CA ILE A 67 15.05 12.30 19.81
C ILE A 67 15.81 13.39 20.55
N GLU A 68 15.41 13.71 21.78
CA GLU A 68 16.11 14.72 22.58
C GLU A 68 17.55 14.28 22.89
N THR A 69 17.76 13.00 23.19
CA THR A 69 19.11 12.45 23.37
C THR A 69 19.95 12.57 22.10
N MET A 70 19.37 12.26 20.94
CA MET A 70 20.02 12.41 19.63
C MET A 70 20.36 13.87 19.33
N ARG A 71 19.47 14.80 19.65
CA ARG A 71 19.67 16.25 19.48
C ARG A 71 20.80 16.78 20.35
N ILE A 72 20.86 16.37 21.62
CA ILE A 72 21.96 16.74 22.53
C ILE A 72 23.29 16.16 22.05
N THR A 73 23.28 14.94 21.54
CA THR A 73 24.50 14.22 21.11
C THR A 73 25.03 14.71 19.76
N ASN A 74 24.14 14.97 18.80
CA ASN A 74 24.45 15.33 17.42
C ASN A 74 23.63 16.56 16.95
N PRO A 75 23.84 17.75 17.56
CA PRO A 75 23.02 18.93 17.30
C PRO A 75 23.13 19.48 15.87
N ARG A 76 24.16 19.10 15.11
CA ARG A 76 24.30 19.48 13.69
C ARG A 76 23.35 18.70 12.79
N ASP A 77 23.12 17.43 13.09
CA ASP A 77 22.30 16.53 12.26
C ASP A 77 20.81 16.61 12.62
N PHE A 78 20.50 17.09 13.84
CA PHE A 78 19.13 17.26 14.33
C PHE A 78 18.94 18.69 14.90
N PRO A 79 18.92 19.73 14.05
CA PRO A 79 18.89 21.12 14.52
C PRO A 79 17.49 21.58 15.00
N PHE A 80 16.43 20.84 14.69
CA PHE A 80 15.05 21.22 14.96
C PHE A 80 14.50 20.57 16.24
N GLU A 81 13.71 21.33 16.99
CA GLU A 81 12.90 20.80 18.08
C GLU A 81 11.64 20.14 17.48
N ILE A 82 11.47 18.85 17.71
CA ILE A 82 10.36 18.07 17.14
C ILE A 82 9.33 17.82 18.22
N ASP A 83 8.17 18.49 18.12
CA ASP A 83 7.01 18.19 18.96
C ASP A 83 6.26 16.97 18.40
N LEU A 84 6.74 15.78 18.77
CA LEU A 84 6.15 14.50 18.37
C LEU A 84 4.67 14.38 18.74
N LYS A 85 4.27 14.98 19.86
CA LYS A 85 2.88 14.95 20.31
C LYS A 85 1.99 15.73 19.35
N ARG A 86 2.41 16.95 18.97
CA ARG A 86 1.70 17.74 17.97
C ARG A 86 1.71 17.08 16.60
N ILE A 87 2.80 16.43 16.20
CA ILE A 87 2.87 15.67 14.94
C ILE A 87 1.85 14.54 14.94
N LEU A 88 1.81 13.71 16.00
CA LEU A 88 0.82 12.64 16.09
C LEU A 88 -0.60 13.21 16.08
N GLN A 89 -0.86 14.27 16.85
CA GLN A 89 -2.15 14.93 16.86
C GLN A 89 -2.54 15.44 15.47
N ALA A 90 -1.62 15.98 14.68
CA ALA A 90 -1.88 16.39 13.31
C ALA A 90 -2.28 15.19 12.42
N THR A 91 -1.69 14.01 12.63
CA THR A 91 -2.10 12.80 11.89
C THR A 91 -3.48 12.26 12.31
N GLY A 92 -3.98 12.64 13.48
CA GLY A 92 -5.25 12.17 14.05
C GLY A 92 -5.23 10.75 14.61
N LEU A 93 -4.09 10.07 14.57
CA LEU A 93 -3.93 8.72 15.12
C LEU A 93 -4.10 8.68 16.64
N ASP A 94 -3.89 9.81 17.33
CA ASP A 94 -4.17 9.98 18.77
C ASP A 94 -5.66 9.75 19.12
N LYS A 95 -6.55 9.88 18.13
CA LYS A 95 -7.99 9.64 18.28
C LYS A 95 -8.35 8.17 18.27
N ILE A 96 -7.46 7.26 17.87
CA ILE A 96 -7.74 5.82 17.96
C ILE A 96 -7.70 5.41 19.44
N LYS A 97 -8.83 4.91 19.93
CA LYS A 97 -9.05 4.54 21.33
C LYS A 97 -9.07 3.04 21.55
N GLY A 98 -9.40 2.28 20.52
CA GLY A 98 -9.37 0.84 20.61
C GLY A 98 -9.62 0.18 19.28
N ILE A 99 -9.28 -1.10 19.24
CA ILE A 99 -9.51 -1.97 18.09
C ILE A 99 -10.22 -3.22 18.59
N GLY A 100 -11.30 -3.59 17.92
CA GLY A 100 -12.11 -4.74 18.22
C GLY A 100 -12.22 -5.66 17.01
N ALA A 101 -12.27 -6.97 17.24
CA ALA A 101 -12.53 -7.94 16.19
C ALA A 101 -13.36 -9.11 16.71
N SER A 102 -14.28 -9.60 15.87
CA SER A 102 -15.05 -10.81 16.14
C SER A 102 -15.23 -11.65 14.87
N SER A 103 -15.36 -12.96 15.06
CA SER A 103 -15.70 -13.89 14.00
C SER A 103 -16.56 -15.03 14.56
N TYR A 104 -17.68 -15.32 13.90
CA TYR A 104 -18.50 -16.48 14.21
C TYR A 104 -18.92 -17.20 12.92
N LYS A 105 -19.25 -18.49 13.06
CA LYS A 105 -19.69 -19.31 11.93
C LYS A 105 -21.20 -19.09 11.70
N ASP A 106 -21.56 -18.74 10.48
CA ASP A 106 -22.93 -18.48 10.02
C ASP A 106 -23.23 -19.40 8.83
N GLY A 107 -23.84 -20.56 9.09
CA GLY A 107 -23.99 -21.63 8.10
C GLY A 107 -22.62 -22.15 7.63
N ASP A 108 -22.37 -22.11 6.32
CA ASP A 108 -21.12 -22.57 5.70
C ASP A 108 -20.04 -21.49 5.58
N ARG A 109 -20.32 -20.26 6.04
CA ARG A 109 -19.39 -19.13 6.00
C ARG A 109 -19.07 -18.60 7.40
N PHE A 110 -18.10 -17.69 7.48
CA PHE A 110 -17.85 -16.90 8.67
C PHE A 110 -18.34 -15.47 8.48
N ARG A 111 -18.99 -14.94 9.51
CA ARG A 111 -19.23 -13.50 9.67
C ARG A 111 -18.04 -12.92 10.43
N ASN A 112 -17.39 -11.94 9.83
CA ASN A 112 -16.23 -11.26 10.39
C ASN A 112 -16.56 -9.79 10.64
N LYS A 113 -16.11 -9.24 11.77
CA LYS A 113 -16.19 -7.81 12.07
C LYS A 113 -14.88 -7.29 12.63
N ILE A 114 -14.50 -6.09 12.22
CA ILE A 114 -13.41 -5.31 12.78
C ILE A 114 -13.95 -3.90 13.04
N LEU A 115 -13.72 -3.38 14.23
CA LEU A 115 -14.02 -1.99 14.59
C LEU A 115 -12.71 -1.30 14.99
N ILE A 116 -12.43 -0.16 14.37
CA ILE A 116 -11.45 0.80 14.86
C ILE A 116 -12.24 1.93 15.53
N LEU A 117 -12.18 2.01 16.86
CA LEU A 117 -12.86 3.05 17.63
C LEU A 117 -12.02 4.33 17.58
N ALA A 118 -12.57 5.38 16.97
CA ALA A 118 -11.98 6.70 16.89
C ALA A 118 -13.09 7.76 17.06
N PRO A 119 -13.54 8.01 18.30
CA PRO A 119 -14.72 8.80 18.56
C PRO A 119 -14.45 10.29 18.36
N GLY A 120 -15.47 10.99 17.84
CA GLY A 120 -15.43 12.43 17.60
C GLY A 120 -15.25 12.76 16.12
N GLU A 121 -14.93 14.03 15.83
CA GLU A 121 -14.67 14.45 14.46
C GLU A 121 -13.37 13.82 13.95
N ARG A 122 -13.43 13.16 12.78
CA ARG A 122 -12.25 12.63 12.11
C ARG A 122 -11.41 13.78 11.57
N HIS A 123 -10.10 13.72 11.77
CA HIS A 123 -9.14 14.66 11.20
C HIS A 123 -7.84 13.96 10.82
N GLY A 124 -6.96 14.67 10.11
CA GLY A 124 -5.69 14.13 9.63
C GLY A 124 -5.88 12.89 8.74
N LEU A 125 -5.06 11.86 8.95
CA LEU A 125 -5.06 10.63 8.16
C LEU A 125 -6.36 9.84 8.31
N LEU A 126 -7.12 10.04 9.38
CA LEU A 126 -8.42 9.38 9.57
C LEU A 126 -9.48 9.87 8.57
N LYS A 127 -9.28 11.01 7.92
CA LYS A 127 -10.16 11.48 6.83
C LYS A 127 -9.90 10.79 5.49
N ILE A 128 -8.76 10.11 5.33
CA ILE A 128 -8.38 9.50 4.04
C ILE A 128 -9.40 8.48 3.57
N VAL A 129 -10.03 7.74 4.48
CA VAL A 129 -10.99 6.67 4.14
C VAL A 129 -12.38 7.16 3.73
N GLY A 130 -12.48 8.42 3.28
CA GLY A 130 -13.70 9.02 2.77
C GLY A 130 -14.62 9.62 3.84
N ASP A 131 -15.74 10.17 3.36
CA ASP A 131 -16.70 10.89 4.18
C ASP A 131 -17.84 9.99 4.68
N GLN A 132 -19.08 10.33 4.32
CA GLN A 132 -20.28 9.60 4.73
C GLN A 132 -20.49 8.37 3.84
N PRO A 133 -20.99 7.26 4.39
CA PRO A 133 -21.29 6.06 3.61
C PRO A 133 -22.26 6.33 2.46
N HIS A 134 -21.94 5.83 1.26
CA HIS A 134 -22.81 5.93 0.08
C HIS A 134 -23.00 4.58 -0.61
N ALA A 135 -23.89 4.54 -1.61
CA ALA A 135 -24.10 3.33 -2.40
C ALA A 135 -22.91 3.08 -3.34
N PHE A 136 -22.51 1.83 -3.49
CA PHE A 136 -21.35 1.45 -4.29
C PHE A 136 -21.63 1.54 -5.79
N LYS A 137 -20.83 2.31 -6.53
CA LYS A 137 -20.96 2.46 -7.99
C LYS A 137 -20.46 1.23 -8.73
N SER A 138 -19.44 0.58 -8.17
CA SER A 138 -18.81 -0.64 -8.69
C SER A 138 -19.80 -1.78 -8.89
N TRP A 139 -20.90 -1.83 -8.12
CA TRP A 139 -21.90 -2.88 -8.24
C TRP A 139 -22.70 -2.80 -9.54
N SER A 140 -22.92 -1.58 -10.04
CA SER A 140 -23.53 -1.34 -11.36
C SER A 140 -22.53 -1.36 -12.51
N LEU A 141 -21.27 -1.00 -12.22
CA LEU A 141 -20.19 -0.95 -13.19
C LEU A 141 -19.66 -2.35 -13.55
N ALA A 142 -19.47 -3.20 -12.54
CA ALA A 142 -18.93 -4.53 -12.74
C ALA A 142 -19.96 -5.40 -13.47
N PRO A 143 -19.55 -6.15 -14.50
CA PRO A 143 -20.46 -7.04 -15.21
C PRO A 143 -20.84 -8.23 -14.33
N THR A 144 -21.99 -8.84 -14.62
CA THR A 144 -22.37 -10.14 -14.03
C THR A 144 -21.25 -11.16 -14.24
N GLY A 145 -20.97 -11.96 -13.20
CA GLY A 145 -19.89 -12.95 -13.21
C GLY A 145 -18.48 -12.42 -12.96
N ALA A 146 -18.28 -11.12 -12.69
CA ALA A 146 -16.98 -10.61 -12.30
C ALA A 146 -16.41 -11.36 -11.08
N ASP A 147 -15.10 -11.59 -11.07
CA ASP A 147 -14.42 -12.43 -10.10
C ASP A 147 -13.73 -11.63 -8.97
N LEU A 148 -13.39 -10.36 -9.21
CA LEU A 148 -12.93 -9.43 -8.16
C LEU A 148 -13.59 -8.08 -8.40
N VAL A 149 -14.18 -7.50 -7.36
CA VAL A 149 -14.63 -6.11 -7.38
C VAL A 149 -14.22 -5.43 -6.09
N VAL A 150 -13.52 -4.32 -6.21
CA VAL A 150 -13.12 -3.47 -5.08
C VAL A 150 -13.58 -2.06 -5.34
N GLU A 151 -14.07 -1.38 -4.31
CA GLU A 151 -14.36 0.06 -4.33
C GLU A 151 -13.81 0.68 -3.04
N GLN A 152 -13.15 1.82 -3.14
CA GLN A 152 -12.59 2.53 -2.01
C GLN A 152 -12.73 4.04 -2.23
N ASP A 153 -13.29 4.72 -1.24
CA ASP A 153 -13.24 6.17 -1.13
C ASP A 153 -11.88 6.60 -0.60
N LEU A 154 -11.31 7.61 -1.22
CA LEU A 154 -10.04 8.22 -0.82
C LEU A 154 -10.19 9.74 -0.80
N ASN A 155 -9.88 10.34 0.34
CA ASN A 155 -9.69 11.78 0.46
C ASN A 155 -8.19 12.07 0.52
N GLY A 156 -7.54 12.23 -0.63
CA GLY A 156 -6.12 12.55 -0.71
C GLY A 156 -5.78 13.98 -0.29
N GLN A 157 -6.76 14.89 -0.24
CA GLN A 157 -6.55 16.22 0.35
C GLN A 157 -6.14 16.11 1.83
N ALA A 158 -6.68 15.12 2.56
CA ALA A 158 -6.31 14.87 3.94
C ALA A 158 -4.81 14.56 4.13
N VAL A 159 -4.18 13.83 3.18
CA VAL A 159 -2.73 13.56 3.22
C VAL A 159 -1.95 14.86 3.11
N TYR A 160 -2.34 15.73 2.17
CA TYR A 160 -1.69 17.01 1.96
C TYR A 160 -1.85 17.94 3.17
N GLU A 161 -3.03 18.02 3.77
CA GLU A 161 -3.27 18.79 4.99
C GLU A 161 -2.36 18.32 6.14
N VAL A 162 -2.21 17.00 6.33
CA VAL A 162 -1.28 16.45 7.33
C VAL A 162 0.16 16.85 7.04
N VAL A 163 0.61 16.77 5.79
CA VAL A 163 1.96 17.20 5.40
C VAL A 163 2.20 18.68 5.70
N LEU A 164 1.23 19.54 5.38
CA LEU A 164 1.32 20.97 5.67
C LEU A 164 1.33 21.26 7.17
N ASP A 165 0.53 20.53 7.95
CA ASP A 165 0.47 20.71 9.40
C ASP A 165 1.78 20.25 10.07
N ILE A 166 2.35 19.12 9.63
CA ILE A 166 3.66 18.65 10.09
C ILE A 166 4.76 19.65 9.73
N ALA A 167 4.77 20.16 8.49
CA ALA A 167 5.72 21.19 8.07
C ALA A 167 5.60 22.46 8.92
N GLY A 168 4.36 22.87 9.25
CA GLY A 168 4.10 23.97 10.15
C GLY A 168 4.59 23.73 11.58
N ILE A 169 4.55 22.48 12.07
CA ILE A 169 5.06 22.11 13.39
C ILE A 169 6.59 22.12 13.43
N VAL A 170 7.26 21.56 12.41
CA VAL A 170 8.72 21.36 12.39
C VAL A 170 9.46 22.63 11.96
N MET A 171 8.94 23.34 10.97
CA MET A 171 9.63 24.47 10.29
C MET A 171 8.88 25.80 10.44
N GLY A 172 7.80 25.85 11.23
CA GLY A 172 7.00 27.06 11.40
C GLY A 172 6.21 27.47 10.15
N HIS A 173 5.73 28.72 10.14
CA HIS A 173 4.92 29.24 9.04
C HIS A 173 5.66 29.21 7.67
N GLU A 174 6.99 29.36 7.68
CA GLU A 174 7.81 29.30 6.47
C GLU A 174 7.76 27.92 5.81
N GLY A 175 7.83 26.83 6.60
CA GLY A 175 7.75 25.47 6.07
C GLY A 175 6.45 25.18 5.34
N ARG A 176 5.31 25.64 5.89
CA ARG A 176 4.02 25.53 5.21
C ARG A 176 4.02 26.30 3.88
N GLY A 177 4.51 27.55 3.91
CA GLY A 177 4.59 28.39 2.73
C GLY A 177 5.49 27.80 1.63
N MET A 178 6.60 27.15 2.00
CA MET A 178 7.50 26.48 1.07
C MET A 178 6.81 25.32 0.33
N ILE A 179 6.10 24.45 1.06
CA ILE A 179 5.38 23.32 0.45
C ILE A 179 4.24 23.85 -0.43
N GLU A 180 3.47 24.82 0.04
CA GLU A 180 2.40 25.46 -0.75
C GLU A 180 2.93 26.11 -2.03
N ALA A 181 4.10 26.76 -1.97
CA ALA A 181 4.75 27.32 -3.16
C ALA A 181 5.19 26.23 -4.13
N GLN A 182 5.77 25.14 -3.64
CA GLN A 182 6.26 24.03 -4.46
C GLN A 182 5.13 23.34 -5.21
N VAL A 183 4.01 23.03 -4.54
CA VAL A 183 2.89 22.32 -5.21
C VAL A 183 2.14 23.19 -6.22
N ARG A 184 2.27 24.51 -6.13
CA ARG A 184 1.71 25.47 -7.09
C ARG A 184 2.55 25.62 -8.36
N GLN A 185 3.80 25.16 -8.34
CA GLN A 185 4.59 25.13 -9.56
C GLN A 185 3.98 24.13 -10.55
N PRO A 186 3.90 24.49 -11.84
CA PRO A 186 3.50 23.53 -12.86
C PRO A 186 4.53 22.40 -12.89
N VAL A 187 4.05 21.16 -13.00
CA VAL A 187 4.91 20.02 -13.26
C VAL A 187 5.47 20.20 -14.68
N PRO A 188 6.81 20.15 -14.86
CA PRO A 188 7.43 20.25 -16.18
C PRO A 188 6.77 19.28 -17.16
N ASP A 189 6.60 19.74 -18.40
CA ASP A 189 6.04 18.99 -19.54
C ASP A 189 4.58 18.53 -19.43
N LEU A 190 3.98 18.52 -18.23
CA LEU A 190 2.61 18.05 -17.99
C LEU A 190 1.58 19.18 -17.91
N GLY A 191 2.00 20.44 -17.70
CA GLY A 191 1.13 21.62 -17.80
C GLY A 191 0.10 21.79 -16.67
N PHE A 192 0.03 20.88 -15.70
CA PHE A 192 -0.79 21.01 -14.48
C PHE A 192 0.08 21.12 -13.22
N THR A 193 -0.50 21.56 -12.11
CA THR A 193 0.20 21.70 -10.81
C THR A 193 -0.08 20.51 -9.89
N LEU A 194 0.84 20.21 -8.97
CA LEU A 194 0.58 19.19 -7.93
C LEU A 194 -0.59 19.60 -7.04
N GLU A 195 -0.79 20.90 -6.82
CA GLU A 195 -1.95 21.45 -6.10
C GLU A 195 -3.26 21.05 -6.77
N LYS A 196 -3.34 21.08 -8.11
CA LYS A 196 -4.52 20.63 -8.85
C LYS A 196 -4.77 19.15 -8.61
N VAL A 197 -3.72 18.32 -8.69
CA VAL A 197 -3.84 16.88 -8.41
C VAL A 197 -4.41 16.68 -7.01
N ILE A 198 -3.78 17.26 -5.99
CA ILE A 198 -4.18 17.16 -4.58
C ILE A 198 -5.63 17.59 -4.35
N LYS A 199 -6.06 18.72 -4.91
CA LYS A 199 -7.42 19.23 -4.77
C LYS A 199 -8.45 18.30 -5.40
N ASP A 200 -8.07 17.62 -6.47
CA ASP A 200 -8.93 16.66 -7.17
C ASP A 200 -8.82 15.24 -6.55
N LEU A 201 -8.02 15.01 -5.49
CA LEU A 201 -7.83 13.68 -4.85
C LEU A 201 -8.98 13.25 -3.90
N ASP A 202 -10.16 13.86 -3.96
CA ASP A 202 -11.37 13.25 -3.39
C ASP A 202 -11.98 12.27 -4.41
N LEU A 203 -11.52 11.02 -4.32
CA LEU A 203 -11.67 9.99 -5.35
C LEU A 203 -12.48 8.81 -4.84
N THR A 204 -13.22 8.20 -5.76
CA THR A 204 -13.63 6.80 -5.63
C THR A 204 -12.79 5.99 -6.61
N ILE A 205 -12.04 5.01 -6.10
CA ILE A 205 -11.31 4.05 -6.92
C ILE A 205 -12.10 2.75 -6.96
N SER A 206 -12.38 2.25 -8.16
CA SER A 206 -12.99 0.94 -8.38
C SER A 206 -12.07 0.04 -9.19
N VAL A 207 -11.94 -1.22 -8.78
CA VAL A 207 -11.21 -2.26 -9.53
C VAL A 207 -12.19 -3.37 -9.85
N VAL A 208 -12.19 -3.83 -11.10
CA VAL A 208 -13.02 -4.96 -11.54
C VAL A 208 -12.14 -5.92 -12.31
N VAL A 209 -12.17 -7.21 -11.97
CA VAL A 209 -11.44 -8.29 -12.66
C VAL A 209 -12.40 -9.41 -13.05
N ASP A 210 -12.22 -9.96 -14.25
CA ASP A 210 -12.96 -11.10 -14.80
C ASP A 210 -11.95 -12.12 -15.35
N VAL A 211 -11.99 -13.35 -14.82
CA VAL A 211 -11.04 -14.41 -15.16
C VAL A 211 -11.69 -15.45 -16.07
N HIS A 212 -11.13 -15.61 -17.26
CA HIS A 212 -11.63 -16.53 -18.27
C HIS A 212 -10.93 -17.88 -18.16
N GLU A 213 -11.37 -18.75 -17.23
CA GLU A 213 -10.77 -20.07 -16.97
C GLU A 213 -10.62 -20.95 -18.24
N ASN A 214 -11.51 -20.79 -19.21
CA ASN A 214 -11.53 -21.57 -20.46
C ASN A 214 -10.59 -21.04 -21.55
N ARG A 215 -9.90 -19.92 -21.29
CA ARG A 215 -9.01 -19.27 -22.26
C ARG A 215 -7.62 -19.11 -21.65
N LEU A 216 -6.80 -20.14 -21.77
CA LEU A 216 -5.44 -20.13 -21.24
C LEU A 216 -4.47 -19.48 -22.24
N LEU A 217 -3.62 -18.59 -21.74
CA LEU A 217 -2.53 -17.92 -22.45
C LEU A 217 -1.21 -18.53 -21.97
N ARG A 218 -0.29 -18.81 -22.89
CA ARG A 218 1.06 -19.25 -22.54
C ARG A 218 1.96 -18.06 -22.24
N VAL A 219 2.62 -18.07 -21.09
CA VAL A 219 3.62 -17.06 -20.73
C VAL A 219 4.79 -17.11 -21.72
N PRO A 220 5.14 -15.97 -22.37
CA PRO A 220 6.26 -15.90 -23.30
C PRO A 220 7.58 -16.31 -22.63
N ASP A 221 8.52 -16.83 -23.43
CA ASP A 221 9.91 -17.10 -23.03
C ASP A 221 10.11 -18.09 -21.86
N VAL A 222 9.05 -18.82 -21.45
CA VAL A 222 9.15 -19.91 -20.47
C VAL A 222 9.33 -21.27 -21.18
N PRO A 223 10.43 -22.01 -20.89
CA PRO A 223 10.68 -23.35 -21.43
C PRO A 223 9.56 -24.35 -21.12
N GLU A 224 9.40 -25.37 -21.97
CA GLU A 224 8.39 -26.42 -21.77
C GLU A 224 8.54 -27.13 -20.40
N PRO A 225 7.42 -27.44 -19.70
CA PRO A 225 6.03 -27.39 -20.17
C PRO A 225 5.38 -25.99 -20.19
N GLY A 226 6.10 -24.95 -19.76
CA GLY A 226 5.64 -23.56 -19.72
C GLY A 226 4.65 -23.27 -18.59
N VAL A 227 4.42 -21.99 -18.32
CA VAL A 227 3.34 -21.53 -17.43
C VAL A 227 2.15 -21.09 -18.30
N LYS A 228 0.95 -21.54 -17.94
CA LYS A 228 -0.31 -21.11 -18.55
C LYS A 228 -1.13 -20.33 -17.54
N VAL A 229 -1.59 -19.16 -17.94
CA VAL A 229 -2.46 -18.29 -17.14
C VAL A 229 -3.77 -18.06 -17.86
N PRO A 230 -4.93 -18.04 -17.19
CA PRO A 230 -6.17 -17.67 -17.85
C PRO A 230 -6.13 -16.22 -18.32
N LEU A 231 -6.79 -15.93 -19.45
CA LEU A 231 -7.07 -14.57 -19.88
C LEU A 231 -7.79 -13.87 -18.73
N THR A 232 -7.26 -12.73 -18.32
CA THR A 232 -7.72 -11.97 -17.18
C THR A 232 -7.97 -10.55 -17.62
N ASP A 233 -9.24 -10.15 -17.62
CA ASP A 233 -9.61 -8.78 -17.88
C ASP A 233 -9.60 -8.00 -16.57
N ALA A 234 -9.07 -6.78 -16.61
CA ALA A 234 -9.12 -5.89 -15.46
C ALA A 234 -9.39 -4.46 -15.91
N ILE A 235 -10.22 -3.74 -15.15
CA ILE A 235 -10.29 -2.28 -15.18
C ILE A 235 -10.01 -1.69 -13.81
N VAL A 236 -9.37 -0.52 -13.82
CA VAL A 236 -9.30 0.40 -12.69
C VAL A 236 -9.99 1.68 -13.12
N VAL A 237 -11.00 2.10 -12.38
CA VAL A 237 -11.72 3.36 -12.60
C VAL A 237 -11.41 4.30 -11.45
N ILE A 238 -10.94 5.50 -11.78
CA ILE A 238 -10.66 6.56 -10.82
C ILE A 238 -11.55 7.74 -11.18
N ASP A 239 -12.54 8.00 -10.34
CA ASP A 239 -13.49 9.09 -10.57
C ASP A 239 -12.80 10.46 -10.55
N LYS A 240 -13.33 11.41 -11.32
CA LYS A 240 -12.85 12.81 -11.41
C LYS A 240 -11.43 13.03 -11.97
N LEU A 241 -10.65 11.99 -12.26
CA LEU A 241 -9.29 12.12 -12.81
C LEU A 241 -9.18 12.00 -14.33
N GLY A 242 -10.29 11.93 -15.07
CA GLY A 242 -10.25 11.79 -16.53
C GLY A 242 -9.53 12.93 -17.26
N TRP A 243 -9.41 14.11 -16.62
CA TRP A 243 -8.69 15.25 -17.17
C TRP A 243 -7.18 14.99 -17.36
N LEU A 244 -6.60 14.01 -16.67
CA LEU A 244 -5.20 13.63 -16.86
C LEU A 244 -4.94 13.18 -18.31
N VAL A 245 -5.91 12.50 -18.92
CA VAL A 245 -5.81 12.08 -20.33
C VAL A 245 -5.68 13.29 -21.27
N ASP A 246 -6.35 14.39 -20.96
CA ASP A 246 -6.29 15.61 -21.78
C ASP A 246 -4.86 16.20 -21.83
N HIS A 247 -4.06 15.97 -20.79
CA HIS A 247 -2.67 16.45 -20.69
C HIS A 247 -1.66 15.43 -21.22
N LEU A 248 -1.98 14.13 -21.13
CA LEU A 248 -1.10 13.06 -21.62
C LEU A 248 -1.24 12.80 -23.12
N VAL A 249 -2.41 13.11 -23.72
CA VAL A 249 -2.66 12.89 -25.15
C VAL A 249 -1.65 13.62 -26.05
N PRO A 250 -1.33 14.92 -25.84
CA PRO A 250 -0.31 15.61 -26.64
C PRO A 250 1.06 14.92 -26.59
N LEU A 251 1.50 14.52 -25.39
CA LEU A 251 2.78 13.81 -25.20
C LEU A 251 2.77 12.46 -25.91
N ALA A 252 1.66 11.72 -25.81
CA ALA A 252 1.51 10.43 -26.47
C ALA A 252 1.41 10.51 -28.00
N GLN A 253 1.19 11.69 -28.59
CA GLN A 253 1.24 11.86 -30.05
C GLN A 253 2.67 11.96 -30.58
N GLU A 254 3.63 12.29 -29.72
CA GLU A 254 5.05 12.40 -30.08
C GLU A 254 5.77 11.05 -30.01
N GLU A 255 5.17 10.06 -29.34
CA GLU A 255 5.73 8.72 -29.12
C GLU A 255 5.23 7.71 -30.17
N GLU A 256 6.14 7.05 -30.90
CA GLU A 256 5.78 6.07 -31.94
C GLU A 256 5.12 4.79 -31.38
N GLU A 257 5.43 4.46 -30.12
CA GLU A 257 4.93 3.28 -29.40
C GLU A 257 3.50 3.48 -28.86
N LEU A 258 2.99 4.71 -28.89
CA LEU A 258 1.67 5.07 -28.37
C LEU A 258 0.71 5.43 -29.50
N ARG A 259 -0.55 5.04 -29.30
CA ARG A 259 -1.63 5.39 -30.20
C ARG A 259 -2.71 6.13 -29.44
N VAL A 260 -2.99 7.34 -29.89
CA VAL A 260 -4.15 8.11 -29.41
C VAL A 260 -5.40 7.70 -30.17
N PHE A 261 -6.52 7.60 -29.46
CA PHE A 261 -7.83 7.39 -30.06
C PHE A 261 -8.90 8.25 -29.40
N ARG A 262 -9.97 8.52 -30.15
CA ARG A 262 -11.15 9.23 -29.66
C ARG A 262 -12.40 8.74 -30.39
N ASN A 263 -13.48 8.52 -29.64
CA ASN A 263 -14.81 8.17 -30.14
C ASN A 263 -15.90 8.89 -29.31
N LEU A 264 -17.18 8.49 -29.49
CA LEU A 264 -18.31 9.16 -28.83
C LEU A 264 -18.34 9.01 -27.30
N GLN A 265 -17.70 7.98 -26.75
CA GLN A 265 -17.70 7.69 -25.31
C GLN A 265 -16.33 7.82 -24.67
N TRP A 266 -15.27 7.74 -25.46
CA TRP A 266 -13.90 7.56 -24.99
C TRP A 266 -12.91 8.46 -25.69
N GLU A 267 -11.91 8.88 -24.94
CA GLU A 267 -10.66 9.45 -25.44
C GLU A 267 -9.53 8.76 -24.68
N GLY A 268 -8.43 8.42 -25.33
CA GLY A 268 -7.40 7.66 -24.63
C GLY A 268 -6.15 7.36 -25.44
N ILE A 269 -5.25 6.67 -24.76
CA ILE A 269 -3.94 6.27 -25.23
C ILE A 269 -3.85 4.75 -25.07
N GLU A 270 -3.46 4.05 -26.13
CA GLU A 270 -3.23 2.60 -26.15
C GLU A 270 -1.80 2.31 -26.63
N LEU A 271 -1.22 1.20 -26.20
CA LEU A 271 0.06 0.72 -26.74
C LEU A 271 -0.13 0.30 -28.21
N ASN A 272 0.76 0.79 -29.07
CA ASN A 272 0.79 0.46 -30.49
C ASN A 272 1.46 -0.91 -30.73
N GLU A 273 2.51 -1.22 -29.96
CA GLU A 273 3.17 -2.51 -30.01
C GLU A 273 2.29 -3.60 -29.38
N ALA A 274 2.21 -4.75 -30.07
CA ALA A 274 1.49 -5.90 -29.55
C ALA A 274 2.40 -6.71 -28.63
N ALA A 275 1.90 -7.04 -27.43
CA ALA A 275 2.59 -7.96 -26.53
C ALA A 275 2.91 -9.31 -27.23
N PRO A 276 3.98 -10.02 -26.84
CA PRO A 276 4.40 -11.24 -27.54
C PRO A 276 3.44 -12.43 -27.37
N GLY A 277 3.51 -13.39 -28.29
CA GLY A 277 2.81 -14.67 -28.19
C GLY A 277 1.28 -14.54 -28.08
N ASP A 278 0.69 -15.29 -27.14
CA ASP A 278 -0.76 -15.29 -26.87
C ASP A 278 -1.23 -13.97 -26.22
N PHE A 279 -0.31 -13.19 -25.65
CA PHE A 279 -0.61 -11.95 -24.94
C PHE A 279 -0.94 -10.79 -25.89
N LYS A 280 -0.79 -10.96 -27.21
CA LYS A 280 -1.24 -10.01 -28.25
C LYS A 280 -2.69 -9.55 -28.09
N ILE A 281 -3.51 -10.35 -27.40
CA ILE A 281 -4.89 -10.01 -27.07
C ILE A 281 -5.02 -8.83 -26.10
N TYR A 282 -4.02 -8.62 -25.23
CA TYR A 282 -3.98 -7.47 -24.35
C TYR A 282 -3.55 -6.23 -25.11
N LYS A 283 -4.31 -5.17 -24.90
CA LYS A 283 -3.98 -3.82 -25.36
C LYS A 283 -4.24 -2.88 -24.20
N PRO A 284 -3.32 -2.82 -23.22
CA PRO A 284 -3.44 -1.93 -22.10
C PRO A 284 -3.71 -0.51 -22.58
N SER A 285 -4.72 0.11 -22.00
CA SER A 285 -5.18 1.43 -22.43
C SER A 285 -5.45 2.30 -21.22
N MET A 286 -5.09 3.58 -21.33
CA MET A 286 -5.45 4.65 -20.41
C MET A 286 -6.48 5.54 -21.10
N MET A 287 -7.65 5.68 -20.49
CA MET A 287 -8.81 6.22 -21.16
C MET A 287 -9.60 7.16 -20.25
N LYS A 288 -10.16 8.20 -20.82
CA LYS A 288 -11.16 9.07 -20.22
C LYS A 288 -12.53 8.64 -20.69
N HIS A 289 -13.40 8.29 -19.76
CA HIS A 289 -14.82 8.12 -20.07
C HIS A 289 -15.48 9.49 -20.17
N LEU A 290 -15.86 9.91 -21.37
CA LEU A 290 -16.29 11.29 -21.66
C LEU A 290 -17.55 11.71 -20.89
N ARG A 291 -18.45 10.77 -20.57
CA ARG A 291 -19.69 11.06 -19.84
C ARG A 291 -19.46 11.27 -18.34
N SER A 292 -18.67 10.40 -17.69
CA SER A 292 -18.46 10.48 -16.24
C SER A 292 -17.26 11.34 -15.85
N GLY A 293 -16.34 11.60 -16.78
CA GLY A 293 -15.06 12.24 -16.48
C GLY A 293 -14.11 11.36 -15.68
N SER A 294 -14.38 10.04 -15.60
CA SER A 294 -13.50 9.10 -14.89
C SER A 294 -12.28 8.75 -15.75
N LEU A 295 -11.15 8.57 -15.08
CA LEU A 295 -9.97 7.91 -15.66
C LEU A 295 -10.19 6.40 -15.57
N VAL A 296 -9.88 5.68 -16.64
CA VAL A 296 -10.04 4.24 -16.77
C VAL A 296 -8.74 3.65 -17.29
N LEU A 297 -8.12 2.78 -16.49
CA LEU A 297 -7.02 1.92 -16.91
C LEU A 297 -7.62 0.55 -17.20
N THR A 298 -7.31 -0.05 -18.34
CA THR A 298 -7.87 -1.36 -18.71
C THR A 298 -6.83 -2.23 -19.40
N THR A 299 -6.91 -3.55 -19.19
CA THR A 299 -6.11 -4.52 -19.96
C THR A 299 -6.62 -4.67 -21.39
N ARG A 300 -7.92 -4.46 -21.62
CA ARG A 300 -8.59 -4.50 -22.93
C ARG A 300 -9.75 -3.53 -23.01
N ARG A 301 -9.81 -2.72 -24.08
CA ARG A 301 -10.88 -1.73 -24.26
C ARG A 301 -12.27 -2.35 -24.30
N GLU A 302 -12.42 -3.52 -24.91
CA GLU A 302 -13.70 -4.23 -25.02
C GLU A 302 -14.28 -4.58 -23.64
N PHE A 303 -13.41 -4.86 -22.66
CA PHE A 303 -13.85 -5.13 -21.29
C PHE A 303 -14.31 -3.85 -20.57
N ALA A 304 -13.59 -2.74 -20.74
CA ALA A 304 -14.03 -1.44 -20.24
C ALA A 304 -15.39 -1.05 -20.85
N GLU A 305 -15.55 -1.17 -22.17
CA GLU A 305 -16.82 -0.91 -22.85
C GLU A 305 -17.96 -1.79 -22.30
N ARG A 306 -17.71 -3.06 -22.00
CA ARG A 306 -18.69 -3.96 -21.35
C ARG A 306 -19.08 -3.44 -19.97
N CYS A 307 -18.14 -3.06 -19.12
CA CYS A 307 -18.41 -2.53 -17.77
C CYS A 307 -19.27 -1.25 -17.82
N PHE A 308 -19.04 -0.39 -18.81
CA PHE A 308 -19.80 0.86 -18.98
C PHE A 308 -21.08 0.71 -19.82
N SER A 309 -21.45 -0.51 -20.27
CA SER A 309 -22.56 -0.74 -21.19
C SER A 309 -23.96 -0.79 -20.55
N GLU A 310 -24.08 -0.59 -19.23
CA GLU A 310 -25.33 -0.68 -18.42
C GLU A 310 -26.09 -2.03 -18.54
N LYS A 311 -25.49 -3.04 -19.19
CA LYS A 311 -26.09 -4.37 -19.38
C LYS A 311 -25.45 -5.37 -18.44
N GLN A 312 -26.27 -6.08 -17.66
CA GLN A 312 -25.87 -7.19 -16.77
C GLN A 312 -24.85 -6.76 -15.71
N SER A 313 -25.36 -6.34 -14.55
CA SER A 313 -24.52 -5.83 -13.46
C SER A 313 -24.22 -6.91 -12.40
N LEU A 314 -23.15 -6.72 -11.64
CA LEU A 314 -22.83 -7.55 -10.48
C LEU A 314 -23.96 -7.51 -9.44
N ALA A 315 -24.64 -6.37 -9.27
CA ALA A 315 -25.76 -6.23 -8.34
C ALA A 315 -26.91 -7.24 -8.58
N GLU A 316 -27.06 -7.72 -9.82
CA GLU A 316 -28.08 -8.70 -10.23
C GLU A 316 -27.57 -10.15 -10.15
N ASP A 317 -26.27 -10.36 -9.89
CA ASP A 317 -25.67 -11.69 -9.81
C ASP A 317 -26.10 -12.42 -8.53
N LEU A 318 -26.68 -13.61 -8.67
CA LEU A 318 -27.19 -14.40 -7.54
C LEU A 318 -26.09 -14.86 -6.57
N LYS A 319 -24.89 -15.17 -7.08
CA LYS A 319 -23.75 -15.57 -6.22
C LYS A 319 -23.26 -14.38 -5.41
N PHE A 320 -23.19 -13.21 -6.05
CA PHE A 320 -22.87 -11.96 -5.37
C PHE A 320 -23.91 -11.61 -4.30
N GLN A 321 -25.20 -11.67 -4.62
CA GLN A 321 -26.27 -11.40 -3.67
C GLN A 321 -26.23 -12.33 -2.45
N ALA A 322 -25.96 -13.62 -2.67
CA ALA A 322 -25.77 -14.59 -1.60
C ALA A 322 -24.54 -14.25 -0.74
N ALA A 323 -23.41 -13.90 -1.36
CA ALA A 323 -22.19 -13.49 -0.65
C ALA A 323 -22.41 -12.23 0.21
N MET A 324 -23.24 -11.30 -0.26
CA MET A 324 -23.55 -10.03 0.40
C MET A 324 -24.64 -10.10 1.49
N GLU A 325 -25.22 -11.27 1.74
CA GLU A 325 -26.30 -11.40 2.71
C GLU A 325 -25.90 -10.89 4.10
N GLY A 326 -26.74 -10.03 4.69
CA GLY A 326 -26.53 -9.41 5.99
C GLY A 326 -25.43 -8.33 6.03
N LEU A 327 -24.78 -7.98 4.92
CA LEU A 327 -23.82 -6.89 4.85
C LEU A 327 -24.49 -5.54 4.53
N PRO A 328 -23.90 -4.40 4.97
CA PRO A 328 -24.37 -3.08 4.58
C PRO A 328 -24.36 -2.89 3.07
N ARG A 329 -25.38 -2.19 2.54
CA ARG A 329 -25.47 -1.81 1.11
C ARG A 329 -24.88 -0.43 0.79
N LYS A 330 -24.41 0.27 1.81
CA LYS A 330 -23.71 1.53 1.72
C LYS A 330 -22.47 1.46 2.59
N GLY A 331 -21.41 2.12 2.16
CA GLY A 331 -20.13 2.16 2.86
C GLY A 331 -19.17 3.12 2.19
N ASN A 332 -17.91 3.02 2.58
CA ASN A 332 -16.79 3.79 2.04
C ASN A 332 -15.71 2.88 1.45
N ALA A 333 -15.75 1.59 1.77
CA ALA A 333 -14.98 0.58 1.09
C ALA A 333 -15.81 -0.68 0.91
N PHE A 334 -15.56 -1.37 -0.20
CA PHE A 334 -16.16 -2.65 -0.54
C PHE A 334 -15.13 -3.53 -1.23
N ALA A 335 -15.13 -4.81 -0.90
CA ALA A 335 -14.42 -5.82 -1.65
C ALA A 335 -15.30 -7.07 -1.82
N TYR A 336 -15.25 -7.66 -3.00
CA TYR A 336 -15.80 -8.96 -3.33
C TYR A 336 -14.77 -9.73 -4.13
N MET A 337 -14.51 -10.98 -3.74
CA MET A 337 -13.63 -11.89 -4.44
C MET A 337 -14.31 -13.25 -4.58
N ALA A 338 -14.47 -13.70 -5.81
CA ALA A 338 -15.02 -14.99 -6.14
C ALA A 338 -13.97 -16.10 -5.91
N PRO A 339 -14.41 -17.35 -5.65
CA PRO A 339 -13.50 -18.50 -5.51
C PRO A 339 -12.62 -18.75 -6.75
N THR A 340 -13.02 -18.28 -7.93
CA THR A 340 -12.26 -18.41 -9.18
C THR A 340 -10.87 -17.77 -9.09
N ILE A 341 -10.75 -16.62 -8.43
CA ILE A 341 -9.46 -15.94 -8.23
C ILE A 341 -8.49 -16.84 -7.45
N HIS A 342 -8.98 -17.43 -6.36
CA HIS A 342 -8.19 -18.36 -5.55
C HIS A 342 -7.71 -19.56 -6.36
N LYS A 343 -8.63 -20.23 -7.06
CA LYS A 343 -8.30 -21.39 -7.92
C LYS A 343 -7.29 -21.05 -9.00
N THR A 344 -7.39 -19.84 -9.56
CA THR A 344 -6.46 -19.34 -10.57
C THR A 344 -5.06 -19.16 -9.99
N ILE A 345 -4.94 -18.47 -8.85
CA ILE A 345 -3.64 -18.27 -8.19
C ILE A 345 -3.02 -19.61 -7.79
N GLU A 346 -3.80 -20.50 -7.18
CA GLU A 346 -3.35 -21.84 -6.79
C GLU A 346 -2.91 -22.66 -8.02
N GLY A 347 -3.66 -22.58 -9.13
CA GLY A 347 -3.33 -23.22 -10.39
C GLY A 347 -2.05 -22.70 -11.03
N ILE A 348 -1.76 -21.40 -10.91
CA ILE A 348 -0.51 -20.81 -11.40
C ILE A 348 0.66 -21.26 -10.52
N ILE A 349 0.54 -21.16 -9.18
CA ILE A 349 1.60 -21.56 -8.24
C ILE A 349 1.99 -23.04 -8.44
N LYS A 350 1.02 -23.92 -8.68
CA LYS A 350 1.27 -25.36 -8.92
C LYS A 350 2.05 -25.65 -10.21
N GLN A 351 2.06 -24.73 -11.18
CA GLN A 351 2.80 -24.89 -12.44
C GLN A 351 4.28 -24.50 -12.31
N ILE A 352 4.65 -23.72 -11.30
CA ILE A 352 6.03 -23.26 -11.10
C ILE A 352 6.82 -24.37 -10.38
N PRO A 353 7.93 -24.87 -10.95
CA PRO A 353 8.80 -25.84 -10.27
C PRO A 353 9.33 -25.28 -8.95
N LYS A 354 9.40 -26.10 -7.90
CA LYS A 354 9.88 -25.65 -6.57
C LYS A 354 11.33 -25.19 -6.60
N GLU A 355 12.11 -25.72 -7.53
CA GLU A 355 13.51 -25.42 -7.76
C GLU A 355 13.70 -24.02 -8.38
N GLU A 356 12.71 -23.54 -9.16
CA GLU A 356 12.72 -22.22 -9.80
C GLU A 356 12.10 -21.13 -8.92
N MET A 357 11.42 -21.50 -7.84
CA MET A 357 10.81 -20.54 -6.90
C MET A 357 11.82 -19.74 -6.07
N GLY A 358 13.13 -19.85 -6.27
CA GLY A 358 14.12 -19.02 -5.56
C GLY A 358 14.39 -19.48 -4.13
N GLY A 359 15.14 -20.56 -3.96
CA GLY A 359 15.61 -21.00 -2.64
C GLY A 359 14.50 -21.43 -1.65
N VAL A 360 14.92 -21.87 -0.47
CA VAL A 360 14.01 -22.39 0.57
C VAL A 360 13.11 -21.27 1.14
N GLU A 361 13.59 -20.03 1.19
CA GLU A 361 12.84 -18.90 1.75
C GLU A 361 11.63 -18.50 0.91
N VAL A 362 11.78 -18.38 -0.41
CA VAL A 362 10.66 -18.00 -1.29
C VAL A 362 9.68 -19.16 -1.46
N SER A 363 10.14 -20.42 -1.49
CA SER A 363 9.24 -21.58 -1.51
C SER A 363 8.44 -21.74 -0.21
N VAL A 364 9.02 -21.42 0.95
CA VAL A 364 8.30 -21.36 2.23
C VAL A 364 7.35 -20.15 2.26
N ALA A 365 7.77 -18.97 1.79
CA ALA A 365 6.92 -17.79 1.68
C ALA A 365 5.70 -18.03 0.76
N MET A 366 5.89 -18.65 -0.40
CA MET A 366 4.81 -19.02 -1.32
C MET A 366 3.90 -20.12 -0.77
N SER A 367 4.45 -21.06 -0.01
CA SER A 367 3.66 -22.07 0.71
C SER A 367 2.80 -21.44 1.82
N LEU A 368 3.32 -20.43 2.52
CA LEU A 368 2.55 -19.65 3.50
C LEU A 368 1.50 -18.79 2.80
N VAL A 369 1.83 -18.10 1.71
CA VAL A 369 0.86 -17.35 0.90
C VAL A 369 -0.27 -18.26 0.46
N SER A 370 0.01 -19.41 -0.16
CA SER A 370 -1.01 -20.38 -0.62
C SER A 370 -1.89 -20.96 0.49
N PHE A 371 -1.33 -21.17 1.70
CA PHE A 371 -2.09 -21.63 2.86
C PHE A 371 -3.06 -20.56 3.41
N PHE A 372 -2.76 -19.28 3.18
CA PHE A 372 -3.49 -18.15 3.73
C PHE A 372 -4.20 -17.26 2.68
N ILE A 373 -4.23 -17.66 1.41
CA ILE A 373 -5.01 -16.93 0.38
C ILE A 373 -6.49 -16.97 0.78
N PRO A 374 -7.12 -15.81 1.04
CA PRO A 374 -8.55 -15.72 1.31
C PRO A 374 -9.38 -16.36 0.18
N GLY A 375 -10.56 -16.89 0.50
CA GLY A 375 -11.51 -17.40 -0.51
C GLY A 375 -11.38 -18.88 -0.91
N LYS A 376 -10.53 -19.67 -0.23
CA LYS A 376 -10.43 -21.12 -0.45
C LYS A 376 -11.75 -21.87 -0.20
N ASP A 377 -12.50 -21.43 0.80
CA ASP A 377 -13.72 -22.10 1.28
C ASP A 377 -15.02 -21.36 0.90
N GLY A 378 -14.96 -20.40 -0.03
CA GLY A 378 -16.13 -19.64 -0.46
C GLY A 378 -15.79 -18.24 -0.99
N PRO A 379 -16.78 -17.48 -1.50
CA PRO A 379 -16.58 -16.09 -1.85
C PRO A 379 -16.22 -15.26 -0.61
N GLU A 380 -15.36 -14.26 -0.80
CA GLU A 380 -14.99 -13.29 0.22
C GLU A 380 -15.69 -11.98 -0.08
N THR A 381 -16.29 -11.36 0.92
CA THR A 381 -16.90 -10.04 0.82
C THR A 381 -16.59 -9.24 2.07
N SER A 382 -16.36 -7.95 1.91
CA SER A 382 -16.26 -7.01 3.03
C SER A 382 -16.82 -5.65 2.65
N VAL A 383 -17.38 -4.98 3.65
CA VAL A 383 -17.87 -3.60 3.56
C VAL A 383 -17.35 -2.85 4.77
N THR A 384 -16.68 -1.72 4.53
CA THR A 384 -16.28 -0.78 5.57
C THR A 384 -17.23 0.41 5.56
N VAL A 385 -17.72 0.76 6.74
CA VAL A 385 -18.63 1.87 6.99
C VAL A 385 -17.97 2.83 7.96
N ASN A 386 -17.89 4.09 7.56
CA ASN A 386 -17.48 5.17 8.44
C ASN A 386 -18.63 5.54 9.38
N LEU A 387 -18.46 5.29 10.67
CA LEU A 387 -19.40 5.61 11.74
C LEU A 387 -18.98 6.93 12.44
N PRO A 388 -19.88 7.59 13.19
CA PRO A 388 -19.53 8.72 14.04
C PRO A 388 -18.45 8.40 15.09
N GLU A 389 -18.44 7.16 15.57
CA GLU A 389 -17.51 6.68 16.60
C GLU A 389 -16.25 6.00 16.04
N GLY A 390 -16.13 5.79 14.73
CA GLY A 390 -14.98 5.11 14.14
C GLY A 390 -15.27 4.40 12.81
N PHE A 391 -14.62 3.27 12.57
CA PHE A 391 -14.67 2.54 11.31
C PHE A 391 -15.06 1.09 11.55
N LEU A 392 -16.17 0.65 10.95
CA LEU A 392 -16.64 -0.73 11.06
C LEU A 392 -16.49 -1.44 9.72
N THR A 393 -15.65 -2.47 9.68
CA THR A 393 -15.58 -3.42 8.58
C THR A 393 -16.34 -4.68 8.95
N THR A 394 -17.34 -5.04 8.14
CA THR A 394 -18.08 -6.31 8.25
C THR A 394 -17.87 -7.11 6.98
N GLY A 395 -17.67 -8.42 7.09
CA GLY A 395 -17.47 -9.29 5.94
C GLY A 395 -18.04 -10.70 6.10
N ASN A 396 -18.29 -11.34 4.97
CA ASN A 396 -18.58 -12.76 4.86
C ASN A 396 -17.43 -13.45 4.13
N SER A 397 -16.95 -14.56 4.68
CA SER A 397 -15.77 -15.26 4.17
C SER A 397 -15.89 -16.77 4.29
N GLY A 398 -15.06 -17.49 3.53
CA GLY A 398 -14.87 -18.92 3.76
C GLY A 398 -14.10 -19.21 5.05
N SER A 399 -13.34 -18.23 5.55
CA SER A 399 -12.42 -18.40 6.68
C SER A 399 -12.60 -17.36 7.79
N SER A 400 -12.49 -17.76 9.05
CA SER A 400 -12.56 -16.82 10.18
C SER A 400 -11.35 -15.88 10.24
N LEU A 401 -11.52 -14.68 10.79
CA LEU A 401 -10.40 -13.77 11.10
C LEU A 401 -9.31 -14.39 11.98
N LYS A 402 -9.61 -15.43 12.76
CA LYS A 402 -8.60 -16.15 13.57
C LYS A 402 -7.47 -16.70 12.69
N ALA A 403 -7.81 -17.21 11.50
CA ALA A 403 -6.82 -17.67 10.55
C ALA A 403 -5.92 -16.51 10.10
N GLY A 404 -6.53 -15.36 9.79
CA GLY A 404 -5.82 -14.12 9.40
C GLY A 404 -4.95 -13.52 10.51
N PHE A 405 -5.40 -13.49 11.77
CA PHE A 405 -4.59 -13.03 12.91
C PHE A 405 -3.37 -13.92 13.16
N ALA A 406 -3.53 -15.23 13.03
CA ALA A 406 -2.38 -16.13 13.07
C ALA A 406 -1.38 -15.77 11.95
N THR A 407 -1.86 -15.51 10.73
CA THR A 407 -1.02 -15.03 9.62
C THR A 407 -0.33 -13.71 9.93
N THR A 408 -1.04 -12.69 10.43
CA THR A 408 -0.44 -11.38 10.75
C THR A 408 0.55 -11.48 11.91
N ILE A 409 0.36 -12.37 12.89
CA ILE A 409 1.32 -12.56 13.97
C ILE A 409 2.57 -13.32 13.50
N PHE A 410 2.42 -14.32 12.62
CA PHE A 410 3.53 -15.13 12.13
C PHE A 410 4.24 -14.58 10.87
N ALA A 411 3.57 -13.76 10.06
CA ALA A 411 4.06 -13.18 8.81
C ALA A 411 3.99 -11.64 8.75
N GLY A 412 3.37 -10.98 9.74
CA GLY A 412 3.20 -9.52 9.80
C GLY A 412 4.48 -8.71 9.69
N PRO A 413 5.62 -9.11 10.28
CA PRO A 413 6.88 -8.38 10.09
C PRO A 413 7.26 -8.19 8.61
N MET A 414 6.88 -9.11 7.70
CA MET A 414 7.12 -8.97 6.26
C MET A 414 6.04 -8.15 5.54
N LEU A 415 4.75 -8.33 5.85
CA LEU A 415 3.67 -7.66 5.11
C LEU A 415 3.50 -6.16 5.46
N THR A 416 3.77 -5.79 6.72
CA THR A 416 3.80 -4.36 7.12
C THR A 416 4.99 -3.62 6.52
N GLN A 417 6.09 -4.33 6.22
CA GLN A 417 7.16 -3.76 5.40
C GLN A 417 6.62 -3.42 4.01
N TYR A 418 5.93 -4.31 3.29
CA TYR A 418 5.48 -3.99 1.92
C TYR A 418 4.45 -2.85 1.80
N ALA A 419 3.55 -2.67 2.78
CA ALA A 419 2.58 -1.56 2.74
C ALA A 419 3.22 -0.17 2.93
N VAL A 420 4.35 -0.10 3.65
CA VAL A 420 5.14 1.12 3.86
C VAL A 420 6.26 1.26 2.82
N VAL A 421 6.79 0.13 2.35
CA VAL A 421 7.90 0.04 1.40
C VAL A 421 7.42 0.23 -0.04
N MET A 422 6.19 -0.12 -0.43
CA MET A 422 5.73 0.12 -1.81
C MET A 422 5.67 1.59 -2.21
N PRO A 423 5.08 2.51 -1.39
CA PRO A 423 5.16 3.94 -1.67
C PRO A 423 6.59 4.48 -1.63
N MET A 424 7.43 3.98 -0.70
CA MET A 424 8.84 4.36 -0.61
C MET A 424 9.72 3.76 -1.72
N MET A 425 9.38 2.61 -2.29
CA MET A 425 10.05 2.00 -3.43
C MET A 425 9.62 2.68 -4.72
N LEU A 426 8.37 3.10 -4.84
CA LEU A 426 7.94 3.98 -5.93
C LEU A 426 8.64 5.34 -5.84
N TYR A 427 8.79 5.90 -4.63
CA TYR A 427 9.55 7.14 -4.40
C TYR A 427 11.06 6.97 -4.60
N ALA A 428 11.64 5.83 -4.19
CA ALA A 428 13.05 5.51 -4.37
C ALA A 428 13.37 5.12 -5.82
N GLN A 429 12.46 4.48 -6.55
CA GLN A 429 12.57 4.27 -8.00
C GLN A 429 12.45 5.60 -8.76
N TYR A 430 11.62 6.52 -8.29
CA TYR A 430 11.55 7.88 -8.83
C TYR A 430 12.84 8.69 -8.56
N GLN A 431 13.48 8.48 -7.40
CA GLN A 431 14.80 9.04 -7.08
C GLN A 431 15.97 8.34 -7.81
N GLN A 432 15.82 7.06 -8.18
CA GLN A 432 16.81 6.31 -8.95
C GLN A 432 16.71 6.54 -10.46
N GLN A 433 15.61 7.11 -10.96
CA GLN A 433 15.59 7.75 -12.27
C GLN A 433 16.18 9.16 -12.13
N GLU A 434 17.51 9.25 -12.24
CA GLU A 434 18.23 10.51 -12.38
C GLU A 434 17.68 11.29 -13.59
N VAL A 435 16.72 12.18 -13.37
CA VAL A 435 16.72 13.46 -14.10
C VAL A 435 17.84 14.25 -13.47
N PHE A 436 18.95 14.38 -14.21
CA PHE A 436 20.03 15.31 -13.93
C PHE A 436 19.44 16.72 -13.73
N ILE A 437 19.12 17.08 -12.49
CA ILE A 437 19.12 18.46 -12.05
C ILE A 437 20.49 18.64 -11.43
N ASP A 438 21.31 19.41 -12.13
CA ASP A 438 22.69 19.72 -11.78
C ASP A 438 22.74 20.44 -10.41
N GLU A 439 22.90 19.69 -9.33
CA GLU A 439 23.11 20.21 -7.98
C GLU A 439 24.38 21.08 -7.86
N ALA A 440 25.25 21.10 -8.88
CA ALA A 440 26.38 22.04 -8.94
C ALA A 440 25.94 23.47 -9.31
N ALA A 441 24.77 23.67 -9.93
CA ALA A 441 24.32 25.00 -10.35
C ALA A 441 23.77 25.87 -9.20
N PHE A 442 23.41 25.28 -8.05
CA PHE A 442 22.84 26.03 -6.92
C PHE A 442 23.89 26.44 -5.86
N VAL A 443 25.11 25.90 -5.93
CA VAL A 443 26.20 26.24 -5.00
C VAL A 443 27.16 27.28 -5.59
N ASP A 444 27.29 27.35 -6.92
CA ASP A 444 28.17 28.34 -7.58
C ASP A 444 27.54 29.75 -7.69
N ASP A 445 26.20 29.88 -7.67
CA ASP A 445 25.51 31.17 -7.86
C ASP A 445 25.41 32.04 -6.59
N ILE A 446 25.85 31.55 -5.43
CA ILE A 446 25.88 32.32 -4.17
C ILE A 446 27.28 32.93 -3.89
N GLU A 447 28.34 32.43 -4.53
CA GLU A 447 29.70 33.00 -4.41
C GLU A 447 30.02 34.07 -5.48
N ALA A 448 29.12 34.34 -6.44
CA ALA A 448 29.38 35.22 -7.58
C ALA A 448 28.90 36.69 -7.44
N ILE A 449 28.92 37.26 -6.22
CA ILE A 449 28.76 38.71 -6.03
C ILE A 449 30.09 39.32 -5.56
N GLU A 450 30.98 39.62 -6.51
CA GLU A 450 31.81 40.83 -6.53
C GLU A 450 32.50 41.02 -7.92
N VAL A 451 32.12 42.14 -8.55
CA VAL A 451 32.66 42.98 -9.66
C VAL A 451 34.13 42.78 -10.19
N PRO A 452 34.50 43.29 -11.39
CA PRO A 452 35.04 42.51 -12.51
C PRO A 452 36.47 42.92 -12.96
N VAL A 453 37.28 42.01 -13.51
CA VAL A 453 38.37 42.39 -14.45
C VAL A 453 38.60 41.29 -15.50
N GLN A 454 38.62 41.71 -16.76
CA GLN A 454 38.95 40.94 -17.97
C GLN A 454 40.33 40.26 -17.91
N GLU A 455 40.43 39.01 -18.37
CA GLU A 455 41.39 38.60 -19.42
C GLU A 455 41.07 37.19 -19.97
N PHE A 456 41.20 37.06 -21.29
CA PHE A 456 40.79 35.92 -22.12
C PHE A 456 41.97 34.95 -22.28
N ILE A 457 41.87 33.68 -21.85
CA ILE A 457 42.78 32.57 -22.27
C ILE A 457 41.99 31.25 -22.31
N PRO A 458 42.11 30.37 -23.34
CA PRO A 458 41.24 29.20 -23.51
C PRO A 458 41.66 28.00 -22.64
N GLU A 459 40.72 27.49 -21.84
CA GLU A 459 40.88 26.33 -20.97
C GLU A 459 40.66 25.00 -21.73
N GLY A 460 41.72 24.19 -21.82
CA GLY A 460 41.63 22.80 -22.29
C GLY A 460 42.76 21.90 -21.81
N GLU A 461 43.98 22.44 -21.65
CA GLU A 461 45.15 21.64 -21.28
C GLU A 461 45.53 21.69 -19.78
N ALA A 462 45.16 22.74 -19.04
CA ALA A 462 45.53 22.88 -17.62
C ALA A 462 44.81 21.87 -16.71
N LYS A 463 43.50 21.65 -16.94
CA LYS A 463 42.64 20.76 -16.14
C LYS A 463 43.08 19.29 -16.22
N ASN A 464 43.63 18.87 -17.37
CA ASN A 464 44.08 17.50 -17.60
C ASN A 464 45.42 17.19 -16.89
N ASN A 465 46.30 18.19 -16.73
CA ASN A 465 47.56 18.04 -16.01
C ASN A 465 47.35 17.99 -14.48
N GLU A 466 46.35 18.70 -13.96
CA GLU A 466 46.02 18.67 -12.53
C GLU A 466 45.40 17.32 -12.12
N LEU A 467 44.50 16.77 -12.94
CA LEU A 467 43.92 15.44 -12.72
C LEU A 467 44.98 14.33 -12.76
N LYS A 468 45.94 14.40 -13.69
CA LYS A 468 47.07 13.47 -13.74
C LYS A 468 47.99 13.59 -12.52
N LYS A 469 48.11 14.78 -11.93
CA LYS A 469 48.91 15.00 -10.71
C LYS A 469 48.22 14.39 -9.49
N LYS A 470 46.90 14.61 -9.33
CA LYS A 470 46.09 14.02 -8.24
C LYS A 470 46.06 12.49 -8.30
N ALA A 471 45.93 11.90 -9.50
CA ALA A 471 45.96 10.45 -9.68
C ALA A 471 47.31 9.81 -9.25
N ARG A 472 48.44 10.49 -9.53
CA ARG A 472 49.78 10.02 -9.11
C ARG A 472 50.00 10.14 -7.60
N GLU A 473 49.33 11.09 -6.95
CA GLU A 473 49.42 11.30 -5.51
C GLU A 473 48.65 10.23 -4.73
N ILE A 474 47.44 9.88 -5.20
CA ILE A 474 46.63 8.78 -4.65
C ILE A 474 47.38 7.44 -4.72
N GLU A 475 48.00 7.13 -5.87
CA GLU A 475 48.79 5.90 -6.04
C GLU A 475 50.03 5.86 -5.11
N ARG A 476 50.62 7.02 -4.80
CA ARG A 476 51.73 7.13 -3.84
C ARG A 476 51.28 6.86 -2.41
N ILE A 477 50.10 7.34 -2.02
CA ILE A 477 49.53 7.13 -0.70
C ILE A 477 49.17 5.65 -0.51
N ARG A 478 48.56 5.02 -1.51
CA ARG A 478 48.21 3.59 -1.48
C ARG A 478 49.44 2.70 -1.25
N ARG A 479 50.53 2.93 -1.97
CA ARG A 479 51.78 2.17 -1.80
C ARG A 479 52.44 2.36 -0.43
N ARG A 480 52.26 3.52 0.21
CA ARG A 480 52.75 3.77 1.57
C ARG A 480 51.96 2.99 2.62
N LEU A 481 50.64 2.90 2.44
CA LEU A 481 49.77 2.13 3.34
C LEU A 481 50.06 0.62 3.23
N GLU A 482 50.21 0.09 2.02
CA GLU A 482 50.56 -1.32 1.79
C GLU A 482 51.95 -1.69 2.36
N GLN A 483 52.89 -0.74 2.42
CA GLN A 483 54.19 -0.94 3.06
C GLN A 483 54.15 -0.84 4.59
N GLN A 484 53.19 -0.12 5.17
CA GLN A 484 52.99 -0.07 6.62
C GLN A 484 52.33 -1.34 7.14
N GLU A 485 51.37 -1.92 6.42
CA GLU A 485 50.72 -3.18 6.81
C GLU A 485 51.69 -4.37 6.84
N ARG A 486 52.74 -4.36 6.01
CA ARG A 486 53.78 -5.41 5.99
C ARG A 486 54.79 -5.33 7.15
N LYS A 487 54.75 -4.30 8.00
CA LYS A 487 55.72 -4.09 9.09
C LYS A 487 55.18 -4.37 10.50
N VAL A 488 53.96 -4.88 10.64
CA VAL A 488 53.45 -5.28 11.97
C VAL A 488 54.07 -6.65 12.35
N PRO A 489 54.89 -6.74 13.41
CA PRO A 489 55.44 -8.02 13.85
C PRO A 489 54.37 -8.83 14.57
N THR A 490 54.22 -10.09 14.21
CA THR A 490 53.44 -11.08 14.94
C THR A 490 54.06 -11.31 16.33
N VAL A 491 53.27 -11.07 17.37
CA VAL A 491 53.61 -11.41 18.76
C VAL A 491 53.53 -12.94 18.93
N PRO A 492 54.51 -13.61 19.55
CA PRO A 492 54.42 -15.05 19.81
C PRO A 492 53.48 -15.33 20.99
N GLU A 493 52.57 -16.28 20.80
CA GLU A 493 51.76 -16.88 21.87
C GLU A 493 52.63 -17.83 22.70
N GLY A 494 52.58 -17.68 24.04
CA GLY A 494 53.14 -18.64 25.00
C GLY A 494 53.30 -18.08 26.41
N ASP A 495 52.26 -18.23 27.24
CA ASP A 495 52.25 -19.08 28.45
C ASP A 495 50.84 -19.16 29.07
#